data_AF-M4S553-F1
#
_entry.id   AF-M4S553-F1
#
_cell.length_a   1.000
_cell.length_b   1.000
_cell.length_c   1.000
_cell.angle_alpha   90.00
_cell.angle_beta   90.00
_cell.angle_gamma   90.00
#
_symmetry.space_group_name_H-M   'P 1'
#
loop_
_entity.id
_entity.type
_entity.pdbx_description
1 polymer ?
#
loop_
_entity_poly.entity_id
_entity_poly.type
_entity_poly.pdbx_seq_one_letter_code
_entity_poly.pdbx_strand_id
1 'polypeptide(L)'
;MLPPSNVAVAEIAHTIQLAVAPVFLLAGIGSILNVLAGRLARVVDRARQLAREFTPTDHPDHEAQVHELRLLDRRIMLANMAIFLCTASAALICAVVAGLFIADLTSLGFARTMAFGFIAAMLLLVSGLFLFLIEVRVALLTIRVREELLEQRTNRRSWRR
;
A
#
# COMPACT_ATOMS: atom_id res chain seq x y z
N MET A 1 -2.74 2.18 53.67
CA MET A 1 -2.33 3.20 52.68
C MET A 1 -1.19 2.61 51.86
N LEU A 2 -1.45 2.24 50.61
CA LEU A 2 -0.41 1.77 49.70
C LEU A 2 0.49 2.97 49.31
N PRO A 3 1.81 2.79 49.18
CA PRO A 3 2.72 3.89 48.89
C PRO A 3 2.45 4.47 47.49
N PRO A 4 2.39 5.81 47.31
CA PRO A 4 1.93 6.47 46.07
C PRO A 4 2.64 6.05 44.77
N SER A 5 3.79 5.38 44.85
CA SER A 5 4.49 4.81 43.69
C SER A 5 3.74 3.66 43.00
N ASN A 6 2.93 2.88 43.72
CA ASN A 6 2.24 1.74 43.13
C ASN A 6 1.06 2.13 42.22
N VAL A 7 0.42 3.28 42.49
CA VAL A 7 -0.69 3.82 41.70
C VAL A 7 -0.20 4.32 40.34
N ALA A 8 0.87 5.13 40.32
CA ALA A 8 1.44 5.64 39.07
C ALA A 8 1.96 4.51 38.14
N VAL A 9 2.55 3.46 38.72
CA VAL A 9 2.99 2.28 37.95
C VAL A 9 1.80 1.53 37.36
N ALA A 10 0.68 1.41 38.09
CA ALA A 10 -0.54 0.76 37.61
C ALA A 10 -1.23 1.53 36.48
N GLU A 11 -1.26 2.87 36.54
CA GLU A 11 -1.80 3.74 35.49
C GLU A 11 -1.00 3.62 34.18
N ILE A 12 0.33 3.72 34.26
CA ILE A 12 1.20 3.53 33.10
C ILE A 12 1.04 2.13 32.50
N ALA A 13 0.96 1.09 33.34
CA ALA A 13 0.75 -0.28 32.87
C ALA A 13 -0.59 -0.44 32.13
N HIS A 14 -1.65 0.19 32.64
CA HIS A 14 -2.96 0.20 31.98
C HIS A 14 -2.91 0.93 30.62
N THR A 15 -2.23 2.07 30.54
CA THR A 15 -2.05 2.83 29.29
C THR A 15 -1.24 2.05 28.26
N ILE A 16 -0.18 1.36 28.69
CA ILE A 16 0.58 0.44 27.83
C ILE A 16 -0.37 -0.64 27.28
N GLN A 17 -1.18 -1.28 28.12
CA GLN A 17 -2.11 -2.33 27.70
C GLN A 17 -3.12 -1.82 26.64
N LEU A 18 -3.64 -0.61 26.82
CA LEU A 18 -4.51 0.03 25.82
C LEU A 18 -3.78 0.32 24.50
N ALA A 19 -2.50 0.69 24.57
CA ALA A 19 -1.68 0.98 23.39
C ALA A 19 -1.25 -0.29 22.61
N VAL A 20 -1.26 -1.48 23.23
CA VAL A 20 -0.82 -2.72 22.55
C VAL A 20 -1.63 -3.02 21.30
N ALA A 21 -2.96 -2.88 21.36
CA ALA A 21 -3.84 -3.19 20.23
C ALA A 21 -3.54 -2.36 18.95
N PRO A 22 -3.47 -1.02 19.00
CA PRO A 22 -3.10 -0.21 17.84
C PRO A 22 -1.64 -0.44 17.40
N VAL A 23 -0.71 -0.69 18.33
CA VAL A 23 0.69 -0.99 17.98
C VAL A 23 0.82 -2.32 17.23
N PHE A 24 0.03 -3.34 17.58
CA PHE A 24 0.01 -4.62 16.84
C PHE A 24 -0.36 -4.42 15.37
N LEU A 25 -1.26 -3.49 15.07
CA LEU A 25 -1.64 -3.18 13.70
C LEU A 25 -0.48 -2.58 12.88
N LEU A 26 0.47 -1.87 13.50
CA LEU A 26 1.65 -1.35 12.79
C LEU A 26 2.49 -2.46 12.17
N ALA A 27 2.60 -3.63 12.82
CA ALA A 27 3.27 -4.78 12.24
C ALA A 27 2.54 -5.30 10.99
N GLY A 28 1.21 -5.34 11.03
CA GLY A 28 0.37 -5.67 9.88
C GLY A 28 0.56 -4.68 8.73
N ILE A 29 0.58 -3.38 9.02
CA ILE A 29 0.83 -2.34 8.01
C ILE A 29 2.24 -2.49 7.43
N GLY A 30 3.25 -2.76 8.25
CA GLY A 30 4.63 -2.99 7.80
C GLY A 30 4.73 -4.16 6.81
N SER A 31 4.01 -5.27 7.08
CA SER A 31 3.93 -6.40 6.15
C SER A 31 3.29 -6.00 4.81
N ILE A 32 2.17 -5.27 4.85
CA ILE A 32 1.47 -4.77 3.66
C ILE A 32 2.37 -3.83 2.84
N LEU A 33 3.09 -2.92 3.51
CA LEU A 33 4.02 -1.99 2.87
C LEU A 33 5.16 -2.73 2.18
N ASN A 34 5.69 -3.80 2.79
CA ASN A 34 6.72 -4.62 2.15
C ASN A 34 6.21 -5.30 0.87
N VAL A 35 4.97 -5.83 0.89
CA VAL A 35 4.32 -6.39 -0.31
C VAL A 35 4.13 -5.33 -1.39
N LEU A 36 3.63 -4.15 -1.02
CA LEU A 36 3.43 -3.02 -1.93
C LEU A 36 4.75 -2.54 -2.55
N ALA A 37 5.78 -2.34 -1.73
CA ALA A 37 7.10 -1.89 -2.18
C ALA A 37 7.74 -2.90 -3.15
N GLY A 38 7.67 -4.20 -2.82
CA GLY A 38 8.15 -5.25 -3.71
C GLY A 38 7.39 -5.32 -5.04
N ARG A 39 6.08 -5.07 -5.03
CA ARG A 39 5.28 -5.00 -6.27
C ARG A 39 5.60 -3.76 -7.09
N LEU A 40 5.71 -2.60 -6.45
CA LEU A 40 6.08 -1.34 -7.11
C LEU A 40 7.46 -1.46 -7.77
N ALA A 41 8.47 -1.99 -7.08
CA ALA A 41 9.80 -2.22 -7.62
C ALA A 41 9.74 -3.01 -8.94
N ARG A 42 9.03 -4.14 -8.96
CA ARG A 42 8.86 -4.95 -10.18
C ARG A 42 8.20 -4.21 -11.33
N VAL A 43 7.20 -3.36 -11.06
CA VAL A 43 6.52 -2.58 -12.11
C VAL A 43 7.43 -1.47 -12.63
N VAL A 44 8.14 -0.77 -11.75
CA VAL A 44 9.10 0.28 -12.09
C VAL A 44 10.27 -0.29 -12.90
N ASP A 45 10.81 -1.44 -12.50
CA ASP A 45 11.91 -2.09 -13.21
C ASP A 45 11.48 -2.51 -14.62
N ARG A 46 10.26 -3.05 -14.77
CA ARG A 46 9.68 -3.35 -16.09
C ARG A 46 9.49 -2.09 -16.94
N ALA A 47 9.01 -1.00 -16.36
CA ALA A 47 8.85 0.27 -17.08
C ALA A 47 10.22 0.83 -17.53
N ARG A 48 11.24 0.75 -16.68
CA ARG A 48 12.61 1.14 -17.02
C ARG A 48 13.20 0.28 -18.13
N GLN A 49 12.96 -1.03 -18.11
CA GLN A 49 13.42 -1.92 -19.18
C GLN A 49 12.76 -1.54 -20.51
N LEU A 50 11.44 -1.39 -20.53
CA LEU A 50 10.69 -1.01 -21.74
C LEU A 50 11.14 0.36 -22.29
N ALA A 51 11.43 1.32 -21.41
CA ALA A 51 11.94 2.63 -21.80
C ALA A 51 13.36 2.58 -22.41
N ARG A 52 14.19 1.59 -22.05
CA ARG A 52 15.53 1.39 -22.65
C ARG A 52 15.45 0.78 -24.05
N GLU A 53 14.45 -0.04 -24.29
CA GLU A 53 14.19 -0.73 -25.56
C GLU A 53 13.20 0.07 -26.44
N PHE A 54 12.96 1.34 -26.09
CA PHE A 54 11.96 2.17 -26.74
C PHE A 54 12.35 2.48 -28.19
N THR A 55 11.45 2.16 -29.11
CA THR A 55 11.73 2.19 -30.55
C THR A 55 11.29 3.53 -31.17
N PRO A 56 11.96 4.01 -32.22
CA PRO A 56 11.56 5.23 -32.94
C PRO A 56 10.11 5.21 -33.44
N THR A 57 9.55 6.40 -33.68
CA THR A 57 8.12 6.60 -34.01
C THR A 57 7.65 5.93 -35.31
N ASP A 58 8.58 5.62 -36.20
CA ASP A 58 8.38 4.96 -37.49
C ASP A 58 8.38 3.42 -37.38
N HIS A 59 8.71 2.87 -36.20
CA HIS A 59 8.73 1.43 -36.00
C HIS A 59 7.33 0.86 -35.71
N PRO A 60 6.95 -0.28 -36.30
CA PRO A 60 5.63 -0.88 -36.13
C PRO A 60 5.27 -1.21 -34.66
N ASP A 61 6.28 -1.44 -33.82
CA ASP A 61 6.07 -1.74 -32.40
C ASP A 61 5.91 -0.49 -31.50
N HIS A 62 6.13 0.72 -32.03
CA HIS A 62 6.12 1.96 -31.24
C HIS A 62 4.79 2.19 -30.52
N GLU A 63 3.67 2.02 -31.21
CA GLU A 63 2.34 2.22 -30.61
C GLU A 63 2.06 1.23 -29.48
N ALA A 64 2.47 -0.03 -29.65
CA ALA A 64 2.32 -1.07 -28.63
C ALA A 64 3.16 -0.77 -27.38
N GLN A 65 4.41 -0.31 -27.57
CA GLN A 65 5.29 0.10 -26.47
C GLN A 65 4.72 1.29 -25.69
N VAL A 66 4.21 2.31 -26.39
CA VAL A 66 3.56 3.47 -25.75
C VAL A 66 2.34 3.05 -24.93
N HIS A 67 1.52 2.12 -25.46
CA HIS A 67 0.37 1.60 -24.73
C HIS A 67 0.77 0.84 -23.46
N GLU A 68 1.76 -0.05 -23.54
CA GLU A 68 2.28 -0.77 -22.36
C GLU A 68 2.88 0.18 -21.33
N LEU A 69 3.62 1.22 -21.76
CA LEU A 69 4.22 2.19 -20.85
C LEU A 69 3.15 3.00 -20.09
N ARG A 70 2.06 3.42 -20.75
CA ARG A 70 0.91 4.08 -20.09
C ARG A 70 0.23 3.19 -19.06
N LEU A 71 0.14 1.89 -19.34
CA LEU A 71 -0.43 0.93 -18.41
C LEU A 71 0.46 0.72 -17.18
N LEU A 72 1.78 0.63 -17.38
CA LEU A 72 2.76 0.54 -16.29
C LEU A 72 2.73 1.80 -15.43
N ASP A 73 2.66 2.98 -16.03
CA ASP A 73 2.57 4.26 -15.32
C ASP A 73 1.31 4.33 -14.44
N ARG A 74 0.14 3.94 -14.97
CA ARG A 74 -1.09 3.87 -14.17
C ARG A 74 -0.96 2.94 -12.97
N ARG A 75 -0.28 1.79 -13.13
CA ARG A 75 -0.04 0.85 -12.04
C ARG A 75 0.92 1.41 -10.98
N ILE A 76 1.96 2.12 -11.41
CA ILE A 76 2.89 2.83 -10.51
C ILE A 76 2.13 3.85 -9.68
N MET A 77 1.28 4.67 -10.30
CA MET A 77 0.48 5.68 -9.61
C MET A 77 -0.44 5.06 -8.55
N LEU A 78 -1.18 3.99 -8.90
CA LEU A 78 -2.07 3.30 -7.97
C LEU A 78 -1.30 2.68 -6.78
N ALA A 79 -0.19 2.00 -7.05
CA ALA A 79 0.65 1.40 -6.01
C ALA A 79 1.23 2.47 -5.07
N ASN A 80 1.72 3.59 -5.62
CA ASN A 80 2.27 4.68 -4.84
C ASN A 80 1.22 5.34 -3.94
N MET A 81 0.00 5.53 -4.46
CA MET A 81 -1.12 6.08 -3.68
C MET A 81 -1.54 5.13 -2.54
N ALA A 82 -1.54 3.82 -2.79
CA ALA A 82 -1.80 2.82 -1.75
C ALA A 82 -0.72 2.85 -0.65
N ILE A 83 0.56 2.92 -1.03
CA ILE A 83 1.68 3.07 -0.09
C ILE A 83 1.52 4.33 0.75
N PHE A 84 1.21 5.46 0.12
CA PHE A 84 1.01 6.73 0.82
C PHE A 84 -0.08 6.65 1.88
N LEU A 85 -1.25 6.09 1.54
CA LEU A 85 -2.37 5.94 2.48
C LEU A 85 -2.06 4.98 3.64
N CYS A 86 -1.39 3.85 3.36
CA CYS A 86 -0.94 2.92 4.39
C CYS A 86 0.08 3.58 5.34
N THR A 87 1.06 4.31 4.81
CA THR A 87 2.06 5.03 5.61
C THR A 87 1.42 6.14 6.43
N ALA A 88 0.48 6.90 5.86
CA ALA A 88 -0.27 7.94 6.56
C ALA A 88 -1.14 7.35 7.69
N SER A 89 -1.77 6.20 7.47
CA SER A 89 -2.45 5.44 8.54
C SER A 89 -1.48 5.04 9.66
N ALA A 90 -0.30 4.50 9.33
CA ALA A 90 0.68 4.11 10.32
C ALA A 90 1.16 5.31 11.15
N ALA A 91 1.46 6.43 10.49
CA ALA A 91 1.86 7.67 11.16
C ALA A 91 0.76 8.18 12.11
N LEU A 92 -0.51 8.11 11.70
CA LEU A 92 -1.62 8.53 12.55
C LEU A 92 -1.84 7.58 13.73
N ILE A 93 -1.63 6.28 13.57
CA ILE A 93 -1.62 5.31 14.68
C ILE A 93 -0.50 5.66 15.68
N CYS A 94 0.71 5.96 15.20
CA CYS A 94 1.80 6.40 16.08
C CYS A 94 1.43 7.67 16.86
N ALA A 95 0.78 8.65 16.21
CA ALA A 95 0.32 9.86 16.86
C ALA A 95 -0.77 9.58 17.92
N VAL A 96 -1.72 8.68 17.63
CA VAL A 96 -2.74 8.24 18.59
C VAL A 96 -2.11 7.57 19.80
N VAL A 97 -1.15 6.66 19.59
CA VAL A 97 -0.44 5.97 20.67
C VAL A 97 0.31 6.98 21.55
N ALA A 98 1.07 7.90 20.95
CA ALA A 98 1.74 8.96 21.70
C ALA A 98 0.73 9.83 22.48
N GLY A 99 -0.41 10.15 21.87
CA GLY A 99 -1.47 10.92 22.49
C GLY A 99 -2.14 10.21 23.67
N LEU A 100 -2.23 8.88 23.67
CA LEU A 100 -2.72 8.11 24.84
C LEU A 100 -1.80 8.29 26.05
N PHE A 101 -0.48 8.21 25.86
CA PHE A 101 0.48 8.45 26.94
C PHE A 101 0.44 9.91 27.44
N ILE A 102 0.30 10.88 26.53
CA ILE A 102 0.19 12.29 26.91
C ILE A 102 -1.10 12.55 27.72
N ALA A 103 -2.22 11.96 27.30
CA ALA A 103 -3.49 12.10 28.00
C ALA A 103 -3.43 11.55 29.42
N ASP A 104 -2.79 10.39 29.59
CA ASP A 104 -2.56 9.74 30.89
C ASP A 104 -1.70 10.62 31.81
N LEU A 105 -0.57 11.16 31.30
CA LEU A 105 0.34 12.01 32.08
C LEU A 105 -0.24 13.38 32.47
N THR A 106 -1.17 13.92 31.66
CA THR A 106 -1.71 15.27 31.87
C THR A 106 -3.07 15.29 32.56
N SER A 107 -3.67 14.13 32.84
CA SER A 107 -5.05 13.99 33.34
C SER A 107 -6.12 14.68 32.46
N LEU A 108 -5.80 14.93 31.19
CA LEU A 108 -6.67 15.62 30.24
C LEU A 108 -7.57 14.64 29.50
N GLY A 109 -8.86 14.99 29.36
CA GLY A 109 -9.89 14.17 28.71
C GLY A 109 -9.80 14.10 27.18
N PHE A 110 -8.65 13.71 26.62
CA PHE A 110 -8.41 13.62 25.16
C PHE A 110 -8.92 12.33 24.49
N ALA A 111 -9.61 11.46 25.24
CA ALA A 111 -10.08 10.17 24.74
C ALA A 111 -10.87 10.27 23.42
N ARG A 112 -11.73 11.30 23.28
CA ARG A 112 -12.53 11.51 22.07
C ARG A 112 -11.66 11.87 20.84
N THR A 113 -10.63 12.69 21.02
CA THR A 113 -9.70 13.07 19.95
C THR A 113 -8.90 11.85 19.48
N MET A 114 -8.43 11.02 20.41
CA MET A 114 -7.71 9.79 20.08
C MET A 114 -8.59 8.78 19.35
N ALA A 115 -9.86 8.65 19.76
CA ALA A 115 -10.83 7.82 19.06
C ALA A 115 -11.05 8.27 17.61
N PHE A 116 -11.22 9.58 17.36
CA PHE A 116 -11.34 10.10 15.99
C PHE A 116 -10.07 9.87 15.18
N GLY A 117 -8.88 10.09 15.77
CA GLY A 117 -7.60 9.81 15.12
C GLY A 117 -7.46 8.34 14.72
N PHE A 118 -7.87 7.42 15.59
CA PHE A 118 -7.84 5.99 15.32
C PHE A 118 -8.79 5.59 14.20
N ILE A 119 -10.03 6.10 14.21
CA ILE A 119 -11.01 5.86 13.14
C ILE A 119 -10.49 6.40 11.80
N ALA A 120 -9.95 7.61 11.79
CA ALA A 120 -9.35 8.18 10.59
C ALA A 120 -8.19 7.31 10.07
N ALA A 121 -7.33 6.81 10.96
CA ALA A 121 -6.26 5.89 10.56
C ALA A 121 -6.82 4.61 9.91
N MET A 122 -7.87 4.02 10.49
CA MET A 122 -8.51 2.83 9.91
C MET A 122 -9.09 3.12 8.52
N LEU A 123 -9.72 4.28 8.32
CA LEU A 123 -10.26 4.68 7.01
C LEU A 123 -9.15 4.88 5.97
N LEU A 124 -8.01 5.46 6.37
CA LEU A 124 -6.83 5.59 5.51
C LEU A 124 -6.30 4.21 5.12
N LEU A 125 -6.18 3.29 6.07
CA LEU A 125 -5.73 1.92 5.82
C LEU A 125 -6.66 1.18 4.86
N VAL A 126 -7.98 1.24 5.09
CA VAL A 126 -8.99 0.64 4.22
C VAL A 126 -8.92 1.21 2.81
N SER A 127 -8.75 2.54 2.69
CA SER A 127 -8.59 3.20 1.39
C SER A 127 -7.32 2.75 0.66
N GLY A 128 -6.20 2.63 1.38
CA GLY A 128 -4.94 2.11 0.85
C GLY A 128 -5.08 0.66 0.37
N LEU A 129 -5.76 -0.20 1.13
CA LEU A 129 -6.06 -1.58 0.75
C LEU A 129 -6.97 -1.66 -0.47
N PHE A 130 -7.94 -0.77 -0.60
CA PHE A 130 -8.81 -0.72 -1.77
C PHE A 130 -8.05 -0.32 -3.04
N LEU A 131 -7.16 0.67 -2.95
CA LEU A 131 -6.27 1.03 -4.07
C LEU A 131 -5.32 -0.12 -4.44
N PHE A 132 -4.79 -0.82 -3.44
CA PHE A 132 -3.99 -2.01 -3.67
C PHE A 132 -4.79 -3.09 -4.41
N LEU A 133 -6.04 -3.33 -4.00
CA LEU A 133 -6.94 -4.27 -4.68
C LEU A 133 -7.19 -3.87 -6.14
N ILE A 134 -7.42 -2.58 -6.41
CA ILE A 134 -7.56 -2.05 -7.77
C ILE A 134 -6.29 -2.30 -8.58
N GLU A 135 -5.11 -2.01 -8.03
CA GLU A 135 -3.84 -2.25 -8.73
C GLU A 135 -3.66 -3.74 -9.04
N VAL A 136 -3.99 -4.65 -8.12
CA VAL A 136 -3.94 -6.11 -8.37
C VAL A 136 -4.86 -6.49 -9.53
N ARG A 137 -6.09 -5.95 -9.56
CA ARG A 137 -7.05 -6.22 -10.63
C ARG A 137 -6.52 -5.75 -11.99
N VAL A 138 -5.94 -4.55 -12.06
CA VAL A 138 -5.32 -4.02 -13.29
C VAL A 138 -4.15 -4.91 -13.72
N ALA A 139 -3.31 -5.34 -12.78
CA ALA A 139 -2.18 -6.22 -13.06
C ALA A 139 -2.62 -7.57 -13.65
N LEU A 140 -3.70 -8.16 -13.12
CA LEU A 140 -4.23 -9.44 -13.57
C LEU A 140 -4.87 -9.36 -14.97
N LEU A 141 -5.62 -8.29 -15.25
CA LEU A 141 -6.19 -8.07 -16.58
C LEU A 141 -5.10 -7.93 -17.65
N THR A 142 -3.97 -7.29 -17.31
CA THR A 142 -2.83 -7.16 -18.23
C THR A 142 -2.23 -8.51 -18.63
N ILE A 143 -2.17 -9.47 -17.70
CA ILE A 143 -1.61 -10.81 -17.96
C ILE A 143 -2.59 -11.67 -18.78
N ARG A 144 -3.90 -11.52 -18.54
CA ARG A 144 -4.92 -12.36 -19.18
C ARG A 144 -5.31 -11.90 -20.59
N VAL A 145 -5.05 -10.65 -20.96
CA VAL A 145 -5.42 -10.11 -22.29
C VAL A 145 -4.36 -10.39 -23.37
N ARG A 146 -3.17 -10.91 -23.01
CA ARG A 146 -2.20 -11.37 -24.03
C ARG A 146 -2.55 -12.76 -24.61
N GLU A 147 -3.84 -13.04 -24.77
CA GLU A 147 -4.36 -14.15 -25.60
C GLU A 147 -4.35 -13.82 -27.10
N GLU A 148 -4.03 -12.59 -27.50
CA GLU A 148 -3.77 -12.23 -28.91
C GLU A 148 -2.54 -12.97 -29.50
N LEU A 149 -1.71 -13.61 -28.66
CA LEU A 149 -0.68 -14.59 -29.06
C LEU A 149 -1.15 -16.05 -29.06
N LEU A 150 -2.32 -16.37 -28.51
CA LEU A 150 -2.87 -17.73 -28.55
C LEU A 150 -3.46 -18.05 -29.93
N GLU A 151 -3.87 -17.06 -30.74
CA GLU A 151 -4.34 -17.29 -32.12
C GLU A 151 -3.24 -17.26 -33.19
N GLN A 152 -2.16 -16.47 -33.04
CA GLN A 152 -1.14 -16.35 -34.10
C GLN A 152 -0.26 -17.60 -34.30
N ARG A 153 -0.25 -18.59 -33.39
CA ARG A 153 0.47 -19.87 -33.60
C ARG A 153 -0.22 -20.84 -34.54
N THR A 154 -1.52 -20.67 -34.83
CA THR A 154 -2.25 -21.64 -35.65
C THR A 154 -2.15 -21.33 -37.15
N ASN A 155 -1.81 -20.10 -37.55
CA ASN A 155 -1.86 -19.69 -38.96
C ASN A 155 -0.51 -19.65 -39.70
N ARG A 156 0.64 -19.98 -39.06
CA ARG A 156 1.94 -20.00 -39.75
C ARG A 156 2.35 -21.35 -40.36
N ARG A 157 1.51 -22.40 -40.24
CA ARG A 157 1.74 -23.74 -40.85
C ARG A 157 1.03 -23.96 -42.18
N SER A 158 0.21 -23.03 -42.66
CA SER A 158 -0.55 -23.16 -43.93
C SER A 158 0.20 -22.64 -45.16
N TRP A 159 1.32 -21.92 -45.00
CA TRP A 159 2.08 -21.31 -46.10
C TRP A 159 3.19 -22.19 -46.73
N ARG A 160 3.14 -23.52 -46.50
CA ARG A 160 4.06 -24.52 -47.07
C ARG A 160 3.31 -25.63 -47.82
N ARG A 161 2.31 -25.26 -48.62
CA ARG A 161 1.71 -26.14 -49.64
C ARG A 161 1.60 -25.39 -50.96
#